data_AF-A0A1Q7CU80-F1
#
_entry.id   AF-A0A1Q7CU80-F1
#
_cell.length_a   1.000
_cell.length_b   1.000
_cell.length_c   1.000
_cell.angle_alpha   90.00
_cell.angle_beta   90.00
_cell.angle_gamma   90.00
#
_symmetry.space_group_name_H-M   'P 1'
#
loop_
_entity.id
_entity.type
_entity.pdbx_description
1 polymer ?
#
loop_
_entity_poly.entity_id
_entity_poly.type
_entity_poly.pdbx_seq_one_letter_code
_entity_poly.pdbx_strand_id
1 'polypeptide(L)'
;MDSAIGPFLGTWTLMMAAMMLPSAMPMILVHHRTVAAPARIRSELRSGIFVGAYIGVWAASGIVVWLLARLSDAVLPMYARPYAVAGVLLLAGVYQLTPLKTACLGVCRSPMSFVMTHWHPGLRGEVRLGVEHGLYCLGCCWALMAVFVAAGAMGLIWAAIIALIVLVEKVVPQGVTFGRVVGAALIAGAVLVAVRPEIAQSLSGNM
;
A
#
# COMPACT_ATOMS: atom_id res chain seq x y z
N MET A 1 17.84 6.21 -13.49
CA MET A 1 17.84 5.34 -12.31
C MET A 1 18.32 3.95 -12.76
N ASP A 2 19.64 3.73 -12.83
CA ASP A 2 20.24 2.48 -13.32
C ASP A 2 20.31 1.39 -12.25
N SER A 3 19.28 1.32 -11.41
CA SER A 3 19.18 0.32 -10.37
C SER A 3 18.83 -1.02 -11.02
N ALA A 4 19.68 -2.02 -10.85
CA ALA A 4 19.30 -3.40 -11.10
C ALA A 4 18.02 -3.71 -10.31
N ILE A 5 17.18 -4.59 -10.87
CA ILE A 5 15.88 -4.94 -10.27
C ILE A 5 16.03 -5.49 -8.84
N GLY A 6 17.11 -6.23 -8.56
CA GLY A 6 17.37 -6.85 -7.26
C GLY A 6 17.43 -5.85 -6.10
N PRO A 7 18.39 -4.89 -6.11
CA PRO A 7 18.48 -3.84 -5.10
C PRO A 7 17.18 -3.05 -4.92
N PHE A 8 16.52 -2.70 -6.04
CA PHE A 8 15.24 -1.98 -5.99
C PHE A 8 14.17 -2.77 -5.24
N LEU A 9 13.99 -4.05 -5.58
CA LEU A 9 13.01 -4.91 -4.93
C LEU A 9 13.35 -5.14 -3.45
N GLY A 10 14.64 -5.23 -3.11
CA GLY A 10 15.09 -5.33 -1.72
C GLY A 10 14.65 -4.12 -0.89
N THR A 11 14.98 -2.91 -1.35
CA THR A 11 14.60 -1.66 -0.66
C THR A 11 13.09 -1.46 -0.65
N TRP A 12 12.41 -1.71 -1.78
CA TRP A 12 10.94 -1.63 -1.88
C TRP A 12 10.25 -2.56 -0.88
N THR A 13 10.65 -3.82 -0.85
CA THR A 13 10.04 -4.83 0.02
C THR A 13 10.27 -4.49 1.50
N LEU A 14 11.48 -4.06 1.86
CA LEU A 14 11.79 -3.63 3.23
C LEU A 14 10.93 -2.44 3.66
N MET A 15 10.81 -1.44 2.80
CA MET A 15 10.00 -0.25 3.06
C MET A 15 8.52 -0.59 3.17
N MET A 16 7.98 -1.40 2.25
CA MET A 16 6.59 -1.84 2.30
C MET A 16 6.30 -2.69 3.53
N ALA A 17 7.23 -3.57 3.93
CA ALA A 17 7.12 -4.30 5.18
C ALA A 17 7.03 -3.34 6.38
N ALA A 18 7.93 -2.36 6.46
CA ALA A 18 7.94 -1.38 7.54
C ALA A 18 6.65 -0.55 7.62
N MET A 19 6.11 -0.12 6.48
CA MET A 19 4.91 0.72 6.43
C MET A 19 3.61 -0.08 6.61
N MET A 20 3.53 -1.28 6.06
CA MET A 20 2.25 -1.99 5.92
C MET A 20 2.01 -3.04 7.01
N LEU A 21 3.06 -3.64 7.58
CA LEU A 21 2.94 -4.58 8.70
C LEU A 21 2.22 -3.98 9.92
N PRO A 22 2.48 -2.73 10.35
CA PRO A 22 1.73 -2.12 11.45
C PRO A 22 0.22 -2.10 11.19
N SER A 23 -0.18 -1.84 9.94
CA SER A 23 -1.60 -1.81 9.56
C SER A 23 -2.24 -3.20 9.49
N ALA A 24 -1.46 -4.25 9.26
CA ALA A 24 -1.89 -5.64 9.25
C ALA A 24 -1.82 -6.31 10.64
N MET A 25 -1.25 -5.63 11.64
CA MET A 25 -1.05 -6.17 12.99
C MET A 25 -2.34 -6.70 13.65
N PRO A 26 -3.51 -6.04 13.58
CA PRO A 26 -4.74 -6.59 14.14
C PRO A 26 -5.10 -7.96 13.56
N MET A 27 -4.86 -8.13 12.26
CA MET A 27 -5.11 -9.38 11.54
C MET A 27 -4.08 -10.46 11.91
N ILE A 28 -2.79 -10.13 11.99
CA ILE A 28 -1.73 -11.05 12.44
C ILE A 28 -2.02 -11.56 13.87
N LEU A 29 -2.47 -10.68 14.77
CA LEU A 29 -2.80 -11.05 16.15
C LEU A 29 -4.02 -11.97 16.25
N VAL A 30 -5.09 -11.68 15.49
CA VAL A 30 -6.27 -12.55 15.42
C VAL A 30 -5.88 -13.92 14.85
N HIS A 31 -5.13 -13.94 13.75
CA HIS A 31 -4.64 -15.16 13.13
C HIS A 31 -3.86 -16.04 14.11
N HIS A 32 -2.84 -15.47 14.76
CA HIS A 32 -2.00 -16.18 15.72
C HIS A 32 -2.84 -16.79 16.87
N ARG A 33 -3.87 -16.09 17.34
CA ARG A 33 -4.78 -16.62 18.38
C ARG A 33 -5.69 -17.72 17.87
N THR A 34 -6.24 -17.57 16.67
CA THR A 34 -7.17 -18.56 16.07
C THR A 34 -6.49 -19.85 15.64
N VAL A 35 -5.21 -19.79 15.25
CA VAL A 35 -4.46 -20.91 14.68
C VAL A 35 -3.41 -21.46 15.67
N ALA A 36 -3.47 -21.02 16.93
CA ALA A 36 -2.59 -21.47 18.00
C ALA A 36 -2.61 -23.01 18.10
N ALA A 37 -1.46 -23.62 17.83
CA ALA A 37 -1.27 -25.06 17.94
C ALA A 37 -0.66 -25.42 19.32
N PRO A 38 -0.88 -26.65 19.83
CA PRO A 38 -0.28 -27.10 21.09
C PRO A 38 1.26 -26.93 21.12
N ALA A 39 1.91 -27.07 19.96
CA ALA A 39 3.34 -26.83 19.81
C ALA A 39 3.60 -25.39 19.36
N ARG A 40 4.30 -24.61 20.20
CA ARG A 40 4.66 -23.21 19.93
C ARG A 40 5.33 -23.01 18.57
N ILE A 41 6.31 -23.85 18.22
CA ILE A 41 7.03 -23.79 16.92
C ILE A 41 6.07 -23.85 15.72
N ARG A 42 5.01 -24.64 15.81
CA ARG A 42 4.03 -24.80 14.72
C ARG A 42 3.15 -23.56 14.57
N SER A 43 2.84 -22.86 15.66
CA SER A 43 2.11 -21.58 15.65
C SER A 43 2.94 -20.46 15.02
N GLU A 44 4.21 -20.35 15.43
CA GLU A 44 5.17 -19.37 14.90
C GLU A 44 5.40 -19.60 13.39
N LEU A 45 5.59 -20.86 12.97
CA LEU A 45 5.76 -21.20 11.55
C LEU A 45 4.56 -20.80 10.70
N ARG A 46 3.33 -21.08 11.15
CA ARG A 46 2.10 -20.72 10.41
C ARG A 46 1.95 -19.20 10.27
N SER A 47 2.19 -18.48 11.36
CA SER A 47 2.17 -17.00 11.35
C SER A 47 3.25 -16.43 10.43
N GLY A 48 4.45 -17.02 10.45
CA GLY A 48 5.54 -16.65 9.55
C GLY A 48 5.19 -16.89 8.07
N ILE A 49 4.49 -17.98 7.75
CA ILE A 49 4.02 -18.25 6.38
C ILE A 49 2.97 -17.24 5.94
N PHE A 50 2.00 -16.93 6.80
CA PHE A 50 1.00 -15.90 6.53
C PHE A 50 1.66 -14.53 6.23
N VAL A 51 2.57 -14.09 7.11
CA VAL A 51 3.30 -12.82 6.95
C VAL A 51 4.19 -12.85 5.71
N GLY A 52 4.89 -13.97 5.45
CA GLY A 52 5.73 -14.13 4.27
C GLY A 52 4.94 -14.03 2.96
N ALA A 53 3.78 -14.67 2.89
CA ALA A 53 2.88 -14.59 1.75
C ALA A 53 2.35 -13.16 1.54
N TYR A 54 1.98 -12.47 2.62
CA TYR A 54 1.56 -11.07 2.60
C TYR A 54 2.66 -10.14 2.05
N ILE A 55 3.89 -10.27 2.54
CA ILE A 55 5.05 -9.50 2.05
C ILE A 55 5.37 -9.86 0.60
N GLY A 56 5.17 -11.12 0.19
CA GLY A 56 5.33 -11.55 -1.19
C GLY A 56 4.44 -10.77 -2.17
N VAL A 57 3.20 -10.45 -1.80
CA VAL A 57 2.31 -9.61 -2.63
C VAL A 57 2.88 -8.19 -2.80
N TRP A 58 3.42 -7.61 -1.72
CA TRP A 58 4.07 -6.29 -1.77
C TRP A 58 5.38 -6.30 -2.57
N ALA A 59 6.16 -7.37 -2.48
CA ALA A 59 7.36 -7.54 -3.30
C ALA A 59 6.98 -7.60 -4.79
N ALA A 60 5.91 -8.33 -5.14
CA ALA A 60 5.41 -8.42 -6.51
C ALA A 60 4.93 -7.06 -7.05
N SER A 61 4.30 -6.22 -6.21
CA SER A 61 3.92 -4.87 -6.62
C SER A 61 5.13 -4.00 -6.97
N GLY A 62 6.28 -4.25 -6.34
CA GLY A 62 7.54 -3.58 -6.65
C GLY A 62 8.01 -3.81 -8.08
N ILE A 63 7.74 -4.99 -8.66
CA ILE A 63 8.06 -5.29 -10.06
C ILE A 63 7.29 -4.37 -11.00
N VAL A 64 5.99 -4.19 -10.73
CA VAL A 64 5.12 -3.29 -11.50
C VAL A 64 5.62 -1.85 -11.40
N VAL A 65 5.95 -1.39 -10.19
CA VAL A 65 6.46 -0.04 -9.97
C VAL A 65 7.80 0.18 -10.67
N TRP A 66 8.72 -0.78 -10.60
CA TRP A 66 10.01 -0.70 -11.29
C TRP A 66 9.85 -0.61 -12.81
N LEU A 67 8.94 -1.41 -13.38
CA LEU A 67 8.66 -1.39 -14.81
C LEU A 67 8.02 -0.08 -15.25
N LEU A 68 7.04 0.43 -14.48
CA LEU A 68 6.40 1.72 -14.75
C LEU A 68 7.39 2.88 -14.65
N ALA A 69 8.29 2.85 -13.66
CA ALA A 69 9.35 3.85 -13.53
C ALA A 69 10.26 3.85 -14.77
N ARG A 70 10.72 2.67 -15.23
CA ARG A 70 11.53 2.53 -16.45
C ARG A 70 10.80 3.01 -17.70
N LEU A 71 9.53 2.64 -17.86
CA LEU A 71 8.72 3.07 -18.99
C LEU A 71 8.50 4.59 -18.97
N SER A 72 8.26 5.16 -17.79
CA SER A 72 8.09 6.60 -17.63
C SER A 72 9.38 7.36 -17.99
N ASP A 73 10.55 6.89 -17.56
CA ASP A 73 11.83 7.51 -17.93
C ASP A 73 12.10 7.45 -19.44
N ALA A 74 11.62 6.41 -20.13
CA ALA A 74 11.81 6.23 -21.57
C ALA A 74 10.85 7.07 -22.43
N VAL A 75 9.61 7.29 -21.96
CA VAL A 75 8.52 7.81 -22.81
C VAL A 75 8.00 9.17 -22.36
N LEU A 76 8.09 9.53 -21.07
CA LEU A 76 7.55 10.80 -20.56
C LEU A 76 8.60 11.92 -20.63
N PRO A 77 8.36 12.97 -21.44
CA PRO A 77 9.22 14.14 -21.47
C PRO A 77 9.27 14.84 -20.11
N MET A 78 10.39 15.50 -19.81
CA MET A 78 10.57 16.22 -18.54
C MET A 78 9.45 17.25 -18.26
N TYR A 79 8.99 17.96 -19.29
CA TYR A 79 7.91 18.95 -19.15
C TYR A 79 6.55 18.32 -18.81
N ALA A 80 6.35 17.03 -19.13
CA ALA A 80 5.10 16.31 -18.90
C ALA A 80 5.02 15.68 -17.50
N ARG A 81 6.15 15.57 -16.78
CA ARG A 81 6.21 14.93 -15.45
C ARG A 81 5.27 15.57 -14.41
N PRO A 82 5.17 16.91 -14.27
CA PRO A 82 4.24 17.52 -13.32
C PRO A 82 2.78 17.16 -13.60
N TYR A 83 2.39 17.08 -14.88
CA TYR A 83 1.04 16.68 -15.28
C TYR A 83 0.78 15.20 -15.03
N ALA A 84 1.78 14.33 -15.18
CA ALA A 84 1.67 12.93 -14.78
C ALA A 84 1.44 12.79 -13.26
N VAL A 85 2.16 13.57 -12.44
CA VAL A 85 1.93 13.63 -10.99
C VAL A 85 0.52 14.13 -10.66
N ALA A 86 0.07 15.21 -11.30
CA ALA A 86 -1.30 15.70 -11.15
C ALA A 86 -2.35 14.63 -11.54
N GLY A 87 -2.12 13.88 -12.61
CA GLY A 87 -2.95 12.76 -13.02
C GLY A 87 -3.02 11.66 -11.97
N VAL A 88 -1.88 11.28 -11.39
CA VAL A 88 -1.85 10.27 -10.30
C VAL A 88 -2.56 10.77 -9.04
N LEU A 89 -2.36 12.03 -8.65
CA LEU A 89 -3.06 12.64 -7.52
C LEU A 89 -4.58 12.64 -7.75
N LEU A 90 -5.03 13.00 -8.96
CA LEU A 90 -6.43 13.00 -9.32
C LEU A 90 -7.02 11.58 -9.29
N LEU A 91 -6.34 10.62 -9.90
CA LEU A 91 -6.75 9.22 -9.90
C LEU A 91 -6.86 8.67 -8.48
N ALA A 92 -5.87 8.97 -7.63
CA ALA A 92 -5.87 8.53 -6.25
C ALA A 92 -6.98 9.20 -5.43
N GLY A 93 -7.21 10.49 -5.63
CA GLY A 93 -8.29 11.23 -5.00
C GLY A 93 -9.68 10.75 -5.41
N VAL A 94 -9.89 10.44 -6.69
CA VAL A 94 -11.14 9.82 -7.17
C VAL A 94 -11.28 8.41 -6.58
N TYR A 95 -10.23 7.59 -6.62
CA TYR A 95 -10.24 6.25 -6.05
C TYR A 95 -10.63 6.25 -4.57
N GLN A 96 -10.11 7.22 -3.80
CA GLN A 96 -10.44 7.43 -2.39
C GLN A 96 -11.94 7.59 -2.12
N LEU A 97 -12.67 8.20 -3.07
CA LEU A 97 -14.11 8.45 -2.96
C LEU A 97 -14.97 7.29 -3.50
N THR A 98 -14.36 6.26 -4.09
CA THR A 98 -15.12 5.17 -4.71
C THR A 98 -15.79 4.24 -3.70
N PRO A 99 -16.95 3.66 -4.05
CA PRO A 99 -17.54 2.57 -3.28
C PRO A 99 -16.63 1.33 -3.29
N LEU A 100 -15.85 1.12 -4.37
CA LEU A 100 -14.90 0.01 -4.47
C LEU A 100 -13.84 0.07 -3.37
N LYS A 101 -13.22 1.23 -3.14
CA LYS A 101 -12.27 1.40 -2.03
C LYS A 101 -12.97 1.13 -0.69
N THR A 102 -14.17 1.68 -0.49
CA THR A 102 -14.90 1.54 0.78
C THR A 102 -15.22 0.07 1.08
N ALA A 103 -15.64 -0.71 0.08
CA ALA A 103 -15.89 -2.14 0.20
C ALA A 103 -14.59 -2.92 0.51
N CYS A 104 -13.51 -2.62 -0.23
CA CYS A 104 -12.20 -3.24 -0.02
C CYS A 104 -11.67 -2.96 1.39
N LEU A 105 -11.75 -1.71 1.84
CA LEU A 105 -11.35 -1.29 3.18
C LEU A 105 -12.19 -1.97 4.27
N GLY A 106 -13.49 -2.18 4.04
CA GLY A 106 -14.36 -2.94 4.95
C GLY A 106 -13.82 -4.34 5.24
N VAL A 107 -13.41 -5.07 4.20
CA VAL A 107 -12.78 -6.39 4.33
C VAL A 107 -11.40 -6.30 4.99
N CYS A 108 -10.58 -5.31 4.59
CA CYS A 108 -9.26 -5.05 5.19
C CYS A 108 -9.36 -4.82 6.72
N ARG A 109 -10.49 -4.30 7.21
CA ARG A 109 -10.73 -3.91 8.61
C ARG A 109 -11.46 -4.95 9.46
N SER A 110 -11.90 -6.06 8.89
CA SER A 110 -12.69 -7.08 9.58
C SER A 110 -11.90 -8.38 9.79
N PRO A 111 -10.87 -8.40 10.67
CA PRO A 111 -9.94 -9.52 10.77
C PRO A 111 -10.61 -10.83 11.19
N MET A 112 -11.55 -10.79 12.15
CA MET A 112 -12.28 -12.00 12.57
C MET A 112 -13.14 -12.58 11.45
N SER A 113 -13.95 -11.74 10.79
CA SER A 113 -14.77 -12.18 9.65
C SER A 113 -13.90 -12.75 8.52
N PHE A 114 -12.75 -12.12 8.25
CA PHE A 114 -11.84 -12.56 7.20
C PHE A 114 -11.25 -13.94 7.50
N VAL A 115 -10.70 -14.14 8.71
CA VAL A 115 -10.15 -15.44 9.13
C VAL A 115 -11.23 -16.51 9.11
N MET A 116 -12.42 -16.26 9.66
CA MET A 116 -13.49 -17.26 9.71
C MET A 116 -14.01 -17.70 8.34
N THR A 117 -13.91 -16.85 7.32
CA THR A 117 -14.46 -17.13 5.98
C THR A 117 -13.41 -17.62 4.99
N HIS A 118 -12.14 -17.21 5.14
CA HIS A 118 -11.08 -17.51 4.18
C HIS A 118 -10.04 -18.49 4.72
N TRP A 119 -10.00 -18.78 6.02
CA TRP A 119 -9.04 -19.72 6.58
C TRP A 119 -9.35 -21.17 6.17
N HIS A 120 -8.28 -21.88 5.80
CA HIS A 120 -8.32 -23.30 5.48
C HIS A 120 -7.19 -24.01 6.25
N PRO A 121 -7.39 -25.27 6.68
CA PRO A 121 -6.35 -25.99 7.40
C PRO A 121 -5.12 -26.29 6.54
N GLY A 122 -3.94 -26.20 7.16
CA GLY A 122 -2.66 -26.59 6.56
C GLY A 122 -1.86 -25.44 5.95
N LEU A 123 -0.60 -25.71 5.56
CA LEU A 123 0.35 -24.68 5.11
C LEU A 123 -0.13 -23.91 3.87
N ARG A 124 -0.83 -24.60 2.95
CA ARG A 124 -1.42 -23.97 1.76
C ARG A 124 -2.52 -22.98 2.12
N GLY A 125 -3.29 -23.26 3.18
CA GLY A 125 -4.30 -22.35 3.70
C GLY A 125 -3.68 -21.06 4.23
N GLU A 126 -2.54 -21.14 4.90
CA GLU A 126 -1.83 -19.95 5.41
C GLU A 126 -1.26 -19.08 4.29
N VAL A 127 -0.67 -19.70 3.26
CA VAL A 127 -0.21 -18.97 2.07
C VAL A 127 -1.39 -18.28 1.39
N ARG A 128 -2.49 -19.01 1.16
CA ARG A 128 -3.69 -18.45 0.53
C ARG A 128 -4.26 -17.29 1.33
N LEU A 129 -4.39 -17.44 2.65
CA LEU A 129 -4.91 -16.39 3.52
C LEU A 129 -4.01 -15.15 3.49
N GLY A 130 -2.68 -15.33 3.52
CA GLY A 130 -1.71 -14.23 3.42
C GLY A 130 -1.76 -13.51 2.07
N VAL A 131 -1.85 -14.27 0.96
CA VAL A 131 -1.99 -13.70 -0.38
C VAL A 131 -3.31 -12.94 -0.53
N GLU A 132 -4.44 -13.54 -0.14
CA GLU A 132 -5.76 -12.89 -0.22
C GLU A 132 -5.78 -11.61 0.61
N HIS A 133 -5.28 -11.66 1.86
CA HIS A 133 -5.18 -10.46 2.69
C HIS A 133 -4.25 -9.41 2.08
N GLY A 134 -3.12 -9.83 1.51
CA GLY A 134 -2.18 -8.95 0.80
C GLY A 134 -2.84 -8.27 -0.41
N LEU A 135 -3.64 -9.00 -1.19
CA LEU A 135 -4.35 -8.46 -2.35
C LEU A 135 -5.45 -7.47 -1.94
N TYR A 136 -6.23 -7.77 -0.89
CA TYR A 136 -7.17 -6.79 -0.34
C TYR A 136 -6.43 -5.56 0.17
N CYS A 137 -5.34 -5.76 0.92
CA CYS A 137 -4.52 -4.67 1.46
C CYS A 137 -4.00 -3.76 0.35
N LEU A 138 -3.41 -4.33 -0.69
CA LEU A 138 -2.95 -3.62 -1.87
C LEU A 138 -4.12 -2.93 -2.59
N GLY A 139 -5.24 -3.62 -2.78
CA GLY A 139 -6.47 -3.04 -3.33
C GLY A 139 -6.95 -1.81 -2.56
N CYS A 140 -6.96 -1.85 -1.22
CA CYS A 140 -7.48 -0.74 -0.42
C CYS A 140 -6.52 0.49 -0.39
N CYS A 141 -5.21 0.33 -0.72
CA CYS A 141 -4.22 1.41 -0.64
C CYS A 141 -3.33 1.67 -1.87
N TRP A 142 -3.48 0.93 -2.99
CA TRP A 142 -2.62 1.08 -4.17
C TRP A 142 -2.56 2.51 -4.70
N ALA A 143 -3.68 3.22 -4.67
CA ALA A 143 -3.80 4.61 -5.11
C ALA A 143 -2.88 5.55 -4.29
N LEU A 144 -2.83 5.37 -2.97
CA LEU A 144 -1.92 6.13 -2.10
C LEU A 144 -0.46 5.74 -2.36
N MET A 145 -0.19 4.46 -2.65
CA MET A 145 1.16 4.02 -3.04
C MET A 145 1.59 4.61 -4.38
N ALA A 146 0.67 4.75 -5.33
CA ALA A 146 0.94 5.39 -6.61
C ALA A 146 1.32 6.86 -6.40
N VAL A 147 0.64 7.58 -5.50
CA VAL A 147 1.01 8.97 -5.14
C VAL A 147 2.40 9.03 -4.51
N PHE A 148 2.70 8.13 -3.57
CA PHE A 148 4.02 8.03 -2.94
C PHE A 148 5.14 7.85 -3.98
N VAL A 149 4.92 6.97 -4.97
CA VAL A 149 5.87 6.75 -6.07
C VAL A 149 5.94 7.95 -7.01
N ALA A 150 4.80 8.49 -7.44
CA ALA A 150 4.74 9.56 -8.44
C ALA A 150 5.34 10.88 -7.92
N ALA A 151 5.21 11.16 -6.63
CA ALA A 151 5.85 12.30 -6.00
C ALA A 151 7.40 12.19 -6.00
N GLY A 152 7.98 11.09 -6.49
CA GLY A 152 9.42 10.83 -6.44
C GLY A 152 9.93 10.68 -5.01
N ALA A 153 9.00 10.51 -4.08
CA ALA A 153 9.21 10.84 -2.69
C ALA A 153 9.54 9.58 -1.89
N MET A 154 10.52 8.79 -2.36
CA MET A 154 11.08 7.66 -1.61
C MET A 154 11.84 8.08 -0.33
N GLY A 155 11.60 9.29 0.15
CA GLY A 155 12.06 9.77 1.44
C GLY A 155 11.22 9.19 2.59
N LEU A 156 11.87 9.05 3.74
CA LEU A 156 11.27 8.52 4.97
C LEU A 156 10.05 9.33 5.44
N ILE A 157 10.02 10.64 5.18
CA ILE A 157 8.91 11.52 5.59
C ILE A 157 7.61 11.14 4.87
N TRP A 158 7.66 11.00 3.54
CA TRP A 158 6.48 10.63 2.75
C TRP A 158 6.04 9.19 3.01
N ALA A 159 7.00 8.29 3.23
CA ALA A 159 6.72 6.94 3.69
C ALA A 159 5.95 6.97 5.02
N ALA A 160 6.39 7.76 5.99
CA ALA A 160 5.72 7.91 7.27
C ALA A 160 4.31 8.52 7.14
N ILE A 161 4.15 9.58 6.31
CA ILE A 161 2.84 10.21 6.07
C ILE A 161 1.86 9.20 5.50
N ILE A 162 2.26 8.49 4.45
CA ILE A 162 1.40 7.52 3.77
C ILE A 162 1.10 6.32 4.67
N ALA A 163 2.09 5.82 5.42
CA ALA A 163 1.88 4.77 6.41
C ALA A 163 0.86 5.20 7.48
N LEU A 164 0.97 6.43 7.98
CA LEU A 164 0.05 6.97 8.98
C LEU A 164 -1.37 7.11 8.41
N ILE A 165 -1.53 7.62 7.19
CA ILE A 165 -2.83 7.72 6.51
C ILE A 165 -3.46 6.33 6.41
N VAL A 166 -2.72 5.34 5.88
CA VAL A 166 -3.20 3.96 5.72
C VAL A 166 -3.54 3.31 7.06
N LEU A 167 -2.73 3.56 8.10
CA LEU A 167 -2.97 3.08 9.45
C LEU A 167 -4.26 3.67 10.02
N VAL A 168 -4.47 4.98 9.90
CA VAL A 168 -5.68 5.65 10.38
C VAL A 168 -6.91 5.13 9.64
N GLU A 169 -6.85 4.99 8.31
CA GLU A 169 -7.94 4.44 7.51
C GLU A 169 -8.36 3.03 7.96
N LYS A 170 -7.38 2.19 8.32
CA LYS A 170 -7.62 0.78 8.70
C LYS A 170 -7.98 0.60 10.18
N VAL A 171 -7.44 1.41 11.07
CA VAL A 171 -7.58 1.18 12.53
C VAL A 171 -8.70 2.02 13.14
N VAL A 172 -8.89 3.26 12.67
CA VAL A 172 -9.82 4.21 13.31
C VAL A 172 -11.26 3.93 12.87
N PRO A 173 -12.27 3.98 13.77
CA PRO A 173 -13.68 3.77 13.43
C PRO A 173 -14.14 4.60 12.22
N GLN A 174 -13.78 5.88 12.20
CA GLN A 174 -14.12 6.86 11.16
C GLN A 174 -13.17 6.85 9.94
N GLY A 175 -12.40 5.79 9.73
CA GLY A 175 -11.40 5.69 8.66
C GLY A 175 -11.94 5.93 7.25
N VAL A 176 -13.21 5.61 6.97
CA VAL A 176 -13.86 5.91 5.67
C VAL A 176 -14.02 7.41 5.46
N THR A 177 -14.50 8.14 6.48
CA THR A 177 -14.65 9.60 6.41
C THR A 177 -13.29 10.27 6.27
N PHE A 178 -12.29 9.81 7.02
CA PHE A 178 -10.92 10.28 6.88
C PHE A 178 -10.37 10.05 5.47
N GLY A 179 -10.56 8.86 4.89
CA GLY A 179 -10.18 8.56 3.51
C GLY A 179 -10.85 9.48 2.48
N ARG A 180 -12.11 9.87 2.69
CA ARG A 180 -12.79 10.86 1.84
C ARG A 180 -12.17 12.25 1.94
N VAL A 181 -11.79 12.69 3.15
CA VAL A 181 -11.07 13.96 3.34
C VAL A 181 -9.71 13.93 2.66
N VAL A 182 -8.96 12.83 2.81
CA VAL A 182 -7.70 12.62 2.09
C VAL A 182 -7.93 12.64 0.58
N GLY A 183 -9.00 12.00 0.09
CA GLY A 183 -9.37 12.01 -1.32
C GLY A 183 -9.61 13.42 -1.86
N ALA A 184 -10.39 14.22 -1.13
CA ALA A 184 -10.64 15.62 -1.49
C ALA A 184 -9.35 16.46 -1.49
N ALA A 185 -8.46 16.26 -0.51
CA ALA A 185 -7.16 16.91 -0.45
C ALA A 185 -6.26 16.53 -1.64
N LEU A 186 -6.27 15.26 -2.06
CA LEU A 186 -5.53 14.79 -3.24
C LEU A 186 -6.07 15.41 -4.54
N ILE A 187 -7.38 15.54 -4.69
CA ILE A 187 -8.01 16.23 -5.84
C ILE A 187 -7.61 17.71 -5.86
N ALA A 188 -7.68 18.39 -4.71
CA ALA A 188 -7.24 19.78 -4.60
C ALA A 188 -5.75 19.93 -4.95
N GLY A 189 -4.91 19.01 -4.46
CA GLY A 189 -3.49 18.95 -4.81
C GLY A 189 -3.25 18.73 -6.30
N ALA A 190 -4.05 17.88 -6.96
CA ALA A 190 -3.97 17.66 -8.40
C ALA A 190 -4.24 18.94 -9.20
N VAL A 191 -5.30 19.69 -8.83
CA VAL A 191 -5.63 20.97 -9.46
C VAL A 191 -4.52 21.99 -9.23
N LEU A 192 -4.00 22.06 -8.00
CA LEU A 192 -2.92 22.98 -7.65
C LEU A 192 -1.65 22.72 -8.47
N VAL A 193 -1.24 21.45 -8.60
CA VAL A 193 -0.07 21.05 -9.40
C VAL A 193 -0.30 21.30 -10.90
N ALA A 194 -1.52 21.08 -11.41
CA ALA A 194 -1.85 21.34 -12.81
C ALA A 194 -1.79 22.84 -13.15
N VAL A 195 -2.23 23.72 -12.24
CA VAL A 195 -2.21 25.18 -12.43
C VAL A 195 -0.82 25.78 -12.15
N ARG A 196 -0.07 25.21 -11.21
CA ARG A 196 1.26 25.69 -10.79
C ARG A 196 2.26 24.52 -10.79
N PRO A 197 2.78 24.12 -11.96
CA PRO A 197 3.68 22.96 -12.08
C PRO A 197 5.01 23.14 -11.32
N GLU A 198 5.40 24.38 -11.02
CA GLU A 198 6.54 24.73 -10.15
C GLU A 198 6.42 24.14 -8.74
N ILE A 199 5.19 23.95 -8.23
CA ILE A 199 4.95 23.36 -6.91
C ILE A 199 5.39 21.88 -6.87
N ALA A 200 5.21 21.14 -7.96
CA ALA A 200 5.70 19.76 -8.05
C ALA A 200 7.23 19.71 -7.93
N GLN A 201 7.94 20.70 -8.49
CA GLN A 201 9.39 20.77 -8.41
C GLN A 201 9.87 21.06 -6.98
N SER A 202 9.14 21.90 -6.23
CA SER A 202 9.46 22.18 -4.82
C SER A 202 9.24 20.97 -3.90
N LEU A 203 8.24 20.12 -4.19
CA LEU A 203 7.99 18.87 -3.48
C LEU A 203 9.07 17.82 -3.74
N SER A 204 9.65 17.81 -4.95
CA SER A 204 10.77 16.93 -5.31
C SER A 204 12.16 17.47 -4.98
N GLY A 205 12.29 18.78 -4.72
CA GLY A 205 13.57 19.51 -4.72
C GLY A 205 14.17 19.86 -3.36
N ASN A 206 13.50 19.57 -2.25
CA ASN A 206 14.01 19.81 -0.88
C ASN A 206 14.26 18.50 -0.12
N MET A 207 15.10 17.62 -0.68
CA MET A 207 15.79 16.55 0.04
C MET A 207 17.20 16.37 -0.50
#